data_AF-A0AAV9XIH3-F1
#
_entry.id   AF-A0AAV9XIH3-F1
#
_cell.length_a   1.000
_cell.length_b   1.000
_cell.length_c   1.000
_cell.angle_alpha   90.00
_cell.angle_beta   90.00
_cell.angle_gamma   90.00
#
_symmetry.space_group_name_H-M   'P 1'
#
loop_
_entity.id
_entity.type
_entity.pdbx_description
1 polymer ?
#
loop_
_entity_poly.entity_id
_entity_poly.type
_entity_poly.pdbx_seq_one_letter_code
_entity_poly.pdbx_strand_id
1 'polypeptide(L)'
;MPAEYIQTGVWELFDGPFHKRWVLTLEDSQGFWLLGLFAVLLILVQQRAWYILRFLVYHWKKPLRLDTAENETDKWLKMSQMEAVIAMFYEIRDFCFRVLRMIPCLVDIVPAPSLLYPISHHYHSQIPYRFGVAALINGTGFILIGIILPSLLTNWSTLFVKSKLMPYCDIRLGSISKLRHKEMYAYANAKYEQCWNRTTYKFIEDSGCSTSPPKIGVATSDCPFHPEVCMNETKPIVIETKDISYKDMGLNSRSKITISYRLTCSPVNLDPFIYTRKGQNIFSIYDLTPTEPDFNGDSFLQYSNLTTLNGPNKWSEQSSGRAILKSRIDPGLPVIVYPMTDRVIAEEIPKYSFHLFLRVPDGEVFFLTYHFGPKSYYTYPIDDPIFSAHIQDSSRLYHADVEITAIGCLEKYQYCLNSETGRSCTNWVS
;
A
#
# COMPACT_ATOMS: atom_id res chain seq x y z
N MET A 1 8.37 -22.00 9.68
CA MET A 1 7.67 -21.43 8.51
C MET A 1 8.43 -21.86 7.26
N PRO A 2 7.78 -22.28 6.16
CA PRO A 2 8.48 -22.58 4.91
C PRO A 2 8.97 -21.27 4.29
N ALA A 3 10.24 -21.22 3.86
CA ALA A 3 10.88 -20.06 3.24
C ALA A 3 10.28 -19.67 1.87
N GLU A 4 9.42 -20.52 1.29
CA GLU A 4 8.96 -20.43 -0.11
C GLU A 4 8.05 -19.23 -0.44
N TYR A 5 7.59 -18.46 0.55
CA TYR A 5 6.61 -17.38 0.34
C TYR A 5 7.21 -15.96 0.31
N ILE A 6 8.46 -15.77 0.72
CA ILE A 6 9.10 -14.45 0.71
C ILE A 6 10.00 -14.37 -0.53
N GLN A 7 9.65 -13.51 -1.47
CA GLN A 7 10.53 -13.28 -2.61
C GLN A 7 11.74 -12.47 -2.15
N THR A 8 12.93 -13.05 -2.28
CA THR A 8 14.21 -12.36 -2.12
C THR A 8 14.57 -11.63 -3.40
N GLY A 9 15.27 -10.51 -3.27
CA GLY A 9 15.70 -9.74 -4.43
C GLY A 9 15.84 -8.25 -4.13
N VAL A 10 16.24 -7.52 -5.16
CA VAL A 10 16.32 -6.06 -5.15
C VAL A 10 14.99 -5.50 -5.64
N TRP A 11 14.37 -4.69 -4.80
CA TRP A 11 13.09 -4.07 -5.07
C TRP A 11 13.21 -2.58 -5.18
N GLU A 12 12.35 -1.99 -5.99
CA GLU A 12 12.22 -0.55 -6.11
C GLU A 12 11.03 -0.06 -5.27
N LEU A 13 11.28 0.74 -4.23
CA LEU A 13 10.28 1.41 -3.41
C LEU A 13 9.90 2.75 -4.05
N PHE A 14 8.77 2.78 -4.75
CA PHE A 14 8.30 3.96 -5.49
C PHE A 14 7.83 5.11 -4.59
N ASP A 15 7.32 4.80 -3.40
CA ASP A 15 6.80 5.80 -2.44
C ASP A 15 7.91 6.37 -1.52
N GLY A 16 9.16 5.91 -1.66
CA GLY A 16 10.27 6.27 -0.77
C GLY A 16 11.09 7.48 -1.28
N PRO A 17 11.84 8.16 -0.39
CA PRO A 17 12.82 9.15 -0.82
C PRO A 17 13.90 8.48 -1.69
N PHE A 18 14.51 9.23 -2.62
CA PHE A 18 15.45 8.69 -3.61
C PHE A 18 16.56 7.80 -3.02
N HIS A 19 17.05 8.12 -1.82
CA HIS A 19 18.09 7.34 -1.12
C HIS A 19 17.61 6.01 -0.50
N LYS A 20 16.30 5.78 -0.39
CA LYS A 20 15.68 4.51 0.05
C LYS A 20 14.91 3.81 -1.08
N ARG A 21 15.13 4.24 -2.33
CA ARG A 21 14.43 3.71 -3.50
C ARG A 21 14.71 2.24 -3.74
N TRP A 22 15.88 1.73 -3.36
CA TRP A 22 16.23 0.34 -3.56
C TRP A 22 16.24 -0.40 -2.22
N VAL A 23 15.42 -1.45 -2.13
CA VAL A 23 15.29 -2.29 -0.95
C VAL A 23 15.73 -3.70 -1.31
N LEU A 24 16.80 -4.17 -0.69
CA LEU A 24 17.23 -5.56 -0.82
C LEU A 24 16.52 -6.40 0.24
N THR A 25 15.73 -7.36 -0.20
CA THR A 25 15.14 -8.39 0.68
C THR A 25 15.96 -9.66 0.58
N LEU A 26 16.28 -10.24 1.73
CA LEU A 26 17.13 -11.42 1.86
C LEU A 26 16.44 -12.43 2.77
N GLU A 27 16.79 -13.70 2.60
CA GLU A 27 16.53 -14.68 3.66
C GLU A 27 17.37 -14.36 4.89
N ASP A 28 16.93 -14.83 6.06
CA ASP A 28 17.65 -14.62 7.32
C ASP A 28 19.11 -15.13 7.24
N SER A 29 19.33 -16.25 6.54
CA SER A 29 20.65 -16.84 6.29
C SER A 29 21.54 -15.93 5.43
N GLN A 30 21.00 -15.40 4.33
CA GLN A 30 21.69 -14.50 3.41
C GLN A 30 21.99 -13.15 4.09
N GLY A 31 21.03 -12.63 4.86
CA GLY A 31 21.20 -11.43 5.68
C GLY A 31 22.34 -11.58 6.68
N PHE A 32 22.42 -12.74 7.36
CA PHE A 32 23.52 -13.05 8.26
C PHE A 32 24.88 -13.06 7.54
N TRP A 33 25.00 -13.71 6.39
CA TRP A 33 26.24 -13.71 5.60
C TRP A 33 26.65 -12.32 5.12
N LEU A 34 25.68 -11.51 4.67
CA LEU A 34 25.93 -10.15 4.23
C LEU A 34 26.43 -9.27 5.40
N LEU A 35 25.79 -9.35 6.56
CA LEU A 35 26.24 -8.65 7.77
C LEU A 35 27.63 -9.10 8.21
N GLY A 36 27.92 -10.41 8.13
CA GLY A 36 29.26 -10.96 8.38
C GLY A 36 30.31 -10.38 7.44
N LEU A 37 30.01 -10.30 6.13
CA LEU A 37 30.89 -9.69 5.14
C LEU A 37 31.14 -8.20 5.44
N PHE A 38 30.09 -7.45 5.79
CA PHE A 38 30.22 -6.04 6.20
C PHE A 38 31.08 -5.89 7.45
N ALA A 39 30.93 -6.77 8.45
CA ALA A 39 31.76 -6.74 9.65
C ALA A 39 33.24 -6.97 9.32
N VAL A 40 33.56 -7.92 8.44
CA VAL A 40 34.94 -8.17 7.98
C VAL A 40 35.52 -6.94 7.27
N LEU A 41 34.75 -6.32 6.38
CA LEU A 41 35.16 -5.09 5.68
C LEU A 41 35.39 -3.93 6.66
N LEU A 42 34.51 -3.75 7.65
CA LEU A 42 34.68 -2.74 8.69
C LEU A 42 35.97 -2.94 9.49
N ILE A 43 36.30 -4.19 9.85
CA ILE A 43 37.56 -4.51 10.55
C ILE A 43 38.78 -4.17 9.69
N LEU A 44 38.76 -4.51 8.40
CA LEU A 44 39.85 -4.19 7.47
C LEU A 44 40.03 -2.67 7.31
N VAL A 45 38.93 -1.93 7.18
CA VAL A 45 38.96 -0.47 7.07
C VAL A 45 39.42 0.17 8.39
N GLN A 46 38.99 -0.35 9.54
CA GLN A 46 39.42 0.11 10.86
C GLN A 46 40.95 0.01 11.01
N GLN A 47 41.55 -1.11 10.58
CA GLN A 47 43.01 -1.30 10.63
C GLN A 47 43.77 -0.30 9.76
N ARG A 48 43.25 -0.01 8.55
CA ARG A 48 43.86 0.99 7.64
C ARG A 48 43.65 2.42 8.14
N ALA A 49 42.48 2.72 8.67
CA ALA A 49 42.18 4.01 9.29
C ALA A 49 43.11 4.30 10.46
N TRP A 50 43.39 3.30 11.29
CA TRP A 50 44.38 3.42 12.36
C TRP A 50 45.78 3.78 11.83
N TYR A 51 46.24 3.11 10.77
CA TYR A 51 47.54 3.41 10.16
C TYR A 51 47.64 4.88 9.71
N ILE A 52 46.61 5.38 9.03
CA ILE A 52 46.54 6.77 8.56
C ILE A 52 46.47 7.75 9.73
N LEU A 53 45.60 7.49 10.70
CA LEU A 53 45.41 8.35 11.87
C LEU A 53 46.70 8.47 12.68
N ARG A 54 47.40 7.35 12.88
CA ARG A 54 48.72 7.31 13.52
C ARG A 54 49.75 8.14 12.75
N PHE A 55 49.78 8.04 11.43
CA PHE A 55 50.65 8.85 10.58
C PHE A 55 50.35 10.35 10.71
N LEU A 56 49.07 10.74 10.72
CA LEU A 56 48.65 12.13 10.90
C LEU A 56 49.03 12.68 12.28
N VAL A 57 48.77 11.92 13.35
CA VAL A 57 49.14 12.30 14.73
C VAL A 57 50.66 12.47 14.85
N TYR A 58 51.42 11.60 14.20
CA TYR A 58 52.88 11.70 14.13
C TYR A 58 53.33 12.98 13.42
N HIS A 59 52.83 13.23 12.20
CA HIS A 59 53.23 14.40 11.41
C HIS A 59 52.82 15.73 12.03
N TRP A 60 51.67 15.79 12.71
CA TRP A 60 51.23 17.00 13.38
C TRP A 60 52.14 17.42 14.54
N LYS A 61 52.93 16.50 15.08
CA LYS A 61 53.81 16.73 16.22
C LYS A 61 55.28 16.88 15.85
N LYS A 62 55.71 16.52 14.64
CA LYS A 62 57.12 16.55 14.26
C LYS A 62 57.62 18.00 14.31
N PRO A 63 58.44 18.41 15.31
CA PRO A 63 59.09 19.71 15.24
C PRO A 63 60.05 19.71 14.04
N LEU A 64 60.24 20.85 13.38
CA LEU A 64 61.22 21.04 12.29
C LEU A 64 62.68 20.90 12.80
N ARG A 65 63.06 19.74 13.34
CA ARG A 65 64.41 19.43 13.82
C ARG A 65 65.10 18.39 12.94
N LEU A 66 66.38 18.64 12.64
CA LEU A 66 67.25 17.83 11.78
C LEU A 66 67.53 16.43 12.36
N ASP A 67 67.01 15.41 11.65
CA ASP A 67 67.43 14.02 11.35
C ASP A 67 68.38 13.20 12.26
N THR A 68 68.64 13.55 13.51
CA THR A 68 69.55 12.74 14.38
C THR A 68 68.88 11.60 15.16
N ALA A 69 67.58 11.33 14.95
CA ALA A 69 66.84 10.32 15.73
C ALA A 69 66.00 9.35 14.86
N GLU A 70 66.58 8.76 13.82
CA GLU A 70 65.89 7.81 12.92
C GLU A 70 65.39 6.53 13.63
N ASN A 71 65.98 6.13 14.76
CA ASN A 71 65.59 4.89 15.46
C ASN A 71 64.32 5.01 16.32
N GLU A 72 63.97 6.20 16.82
CA GLU A 72 62.78 6.37 17.68
C GLU A 72 61.50 6.57 16.85
N THR A 73 61.62 7.19 15.67
CA THR A 73 60.50 7.46 14.77
C THR A 73 59.84 6.19 14.25
N ASP A 74 60.66 5.16 14.01
CA ASP A 74 60.22 3.85 13.56
C ASP A 74 59.38 3.09 14.59
N LYS A 75 59.62 3.35 15.88
CA LYS A 75 58.91 2.68 16.98
C LYS A 75 57.45 3.14 17.04
N TRP A 76 57.20 4.44 16.91
CA TRP A 76 55.83 4.98 16.96
C TRP A 76 55.02 4.57 15.73
N LEU A 77 55.67 4.47 14.56
CA LEU A 77 55.07 3.97 13.33
C LEU A 77 54.85 2.45 13.29
N LYS A 78 55.37 1.68 14.25
CA LYS A 78 55.11 0.23 14.36
C LYS A 78 54.11 -0.12 15.47
N MET A 79 53.68 0.88 16.25
CA MET A 79 52.81 0.69 17.40
C MET A 79 51.40 0.23 17.02
N SER A 80 50.92 -0.82 17.68
CA SER A 80 49.56 -1.33 17.56
C SER A 80 48.55 -0.39 18.24
N GLN A 81 47.27 -0.50 17.86
CA GLN A 81 46.19 0.28 18.45
C GLN A 81 46.07 0.01 19.96
N MET A 82 46.19 -1.26 20.37
CA MET A 82 46.08 -1.67 21.77
C MET A 82 47.23 -1.11 22.61
N GLU A 83 48.46 -1.14 22.11
CA GLU A 83 49.61 -0.55 22.81
C GLU A 83 49.46 0.96 23.02
N ALA A 84 48.92 1.67 22.02
CA ALA A 84 48.65 3.11 22.14
C ALA A 84 47.60 3.40 23.22
N VAL A 85 46.53 2.60 23.29
CA VAL A 85 45.48 2.73 24.31
C VAL A 85 46.03 2.42 25.70
N ILE A 86 46.79 1.33 25.87
CA ILE A 86 47.43 0.95 27.13
C ILE A 86 48.36 2.07 27.62
N ALA A 87 49.19 2.61 26.73
CA ALA A 87 50.11 3.70 27.07
C ALA A 87 49.37 4.96 27.55
N MET A 88 48.26 5.31 26.90
CA MET A 88 47.42 6.42 27.35
C MET A 88 46.80 6.17 28.72
N PHE A 89 46.32 4.96 29.01
CA PHE A 89 45.77 4.65 30.33
C PHE A 89 46.83 4.79 31.45
N TYR A 90 48.09 4.44 31.19
CA TYR A 90 49.17 4.67 32.15
C TYR A 90 49.39 6.17 32.43
N GLU A 91 49.42 7.00 31.39
CA GLU A 91 49.57 8.46 31.51
C GLU A 91 48.37 9.10 32.24
N ILE A 92 47.14 8.70 31.88
CA ILE A 92 45.93 9.20 32.55
C ILE A 92 45.93 8.77 34.02
N ARG A 93 46.27 7.52 34.32
CA ARG A 93 46.35 7.02 35.69
C ARG A 93 47.35 7.83 36.51
N ASP A 94 48.54 8.08 35.97
CA ASP A 94 49.57 8.85 36.66
C ASP A 94 49.14 10.31 36.85
N PHE A 95 48.54 10.93 35.84
CA PHE A 95 47.93 12.26 35.95
C PHE A 95 46.85 12.31 37.04
N CYS A 96 45.92 11.36 37.05
CA CYS A 96 44.88 11.25 38.08
C CYS A 96 45.49 11.10 39.47
N PHE A 97 46.52 10.26 39.66
CA PHE A 97 47.22 10.13 40.94
C PHE A 97 47.90 11.44 41.37
N ARG A 98 48.51 12.19 40.44
CA ARG A 98 49.09 13.50 40.75
C ARG A 98 48.02 14.51 41.17
N VAL A 99 46.88 14.56 40.47
CA VAL A 99 45.75 15.44 40.82
C VAL A 99 45.13 15.04 42.16
N LEU A 100 44.92 13.74 42.40
CA LEU A 100 44.43 13.22 43.68
C LEU A 100 45.35 13.60 44.85
N ARG A 101 46.68 13.54 44.66
CA ARG A 101 47.65 14.02 45.67
C ARG A 101 47.59 15.52 45.93
N MET A 102 47.07 16.33 45.00
CA MET A 102 46.88 17.77 45.23
C MET A 102 45.61 18.09 46.03
N ILE A 103 44.73 17.12 46.26
CA ILE A 103 43.51 17.31 47.06
C ILE A 103 43.76 16.75 48.47
N PRO A 104 44.20 17.58 49.44
CA PRO A 104 44.68 17.10 50.75
C PRO A 104 43.66 16.27 51.53
N CYS A 105 42.36 16.48 51.34
CA CYS A 105 41.31 15.72 52.04
C CYS A 105 41.14 14.26 51.59
N LEU A 106 41.67 13.87 50.42
CA LEU A 106 41.53 12.51 49.87
C LEU A 106 42.75 11.62 50.10
N VAL A 107 43.86 12.19 50.59
CA VAL A 107 45.15 11.50 50.72
C VAL A 107 45.13 10.47 51.84
N ASP A 108 44.33 10.66 52.89
CA ASP A 108 44.30 9.76 54.06
C ASP A 108 43.45 8.49 53.86
N ILE A 109 42.66 8.40 52.79
CA ILE A 109 41.72 7.29 52.56
C ILE A 109 42.30 6.23 51.60
N VAL A 110 43.33 6.57 50.80
CA VAL A 110 43.88 5.65 49.79
C VAL A 110 45.17 5.02 50.33
N PRO A 111 45.14 3.76 50.82
CA PRO A 111 46.34 3.07 51.26
C PRO A 111 47.35 2.99 50.13
N ALA A 112 48.62 3.30 50.42
CA ALA A 112 49.70 3.26 49.46
C ALA A 112 49.76 1.87 48.79
N PRO A 113 49.71 1.77 47.45
CA PRO A 113 49.74 0.50 46.75
C PRO A 113 51.16 -0.07 46.82
N SER A 114 51.47 -0.79 47.90
CA SER A 114 52.82 -1.28 48.22
C SER A 114 53.14 -2.68 47.67
N LEU A 115 52.32 -3.27 46.80
CA LEU A 115 52.48 -4.67 46.37
C LEU A 115 52.32 -4.98 44.88
N LEU A 116 52.27 -3.97 44.00
CA LEU A 116 52.31 -4.20 42.56
C LEU A 116 53.77 -4.23 42.08
N TYR A 117 54.18 -5.43 41.65
CA TYR A 117 55.43 -5.74 40.96
C TYR A 117 56.00 -4.55 40.16
N PRO A 118 57.30 -4.26 40.21
CA PRO A 118 57.93 -3.25 39.36
C PRO A 118 57.90 -3.73 37.91
N ILE A 119 56.77 -3.52 37.23
CA ILE A 119 56.69 -3.59 35.78
C ILE A 119 57.63 -2.50 35.29
N SER A 120 58.67 -2.90 34.56
CA SER A 120 59.72 -2.04 34.01
C SER A 120 59.14 -0.74 33.45
N HIS A 121 59.15 0.31 34.28
CA HIS A 121 58.55 1.61 33.99
C HIS A 121 59.30 2.37 32.89
N HIS A 122 60.49 1.88 32.51
CA HIS A 122 61.38 2.61 31.63
C HIS A 122 60.96 2.56 30.15
N TYR A 123 60.07 1.65 29.75
CA TYR A 123 59.74 1.45 28.34
C TYR A 123 58.46 2.17 27.86
N HIS A 124 57.59 2.59 28.78
CA HIS A 124 56.28 3.16 28.45
C HIS A 124 56.20 4.70 28.52
N SER A 125 57.18 5.38 29.12
CA SER A 125 57.08 6.83 29.44
C SER A 125 57.31 7.79 28.27
N GLN A 126 57.36 7.31 27.03
CA GLN A 126 57.68 8.15 25.86
C GLN A 126 56.57 8.20 24.82
N ILE A 127 55.45 7.50 25.02
CA ILE A 127 54.35 7.49 24.05
C ILE A 127 53.41 8.65 24.36
N PRO A 128 53.22 9.62 23.45
CA PRO A 128 52.27 10.70 23.69
C PRO A 128 50.85 10.17 23.86
N TYR A 129 50.15 10.56 24.94
CA TYR A 129 48.77 10.15 25.24
C TYR A 129 47.80 10.36 24.06
N ARG A 130 48.11 11.31 23.16
CA ARG A 130 47.33 11.61 21.94
C ARG A 130 47.20 10.41 21.00
N PHE A 131 48.21 9.53 20.93
CA PHE A 131 48.10 8.31 20.14
C PHE A 131 47.03 7.38 20.70
N GLY A 132 46.92 7.25 22.03
CA GLY A 132 45.87 6.45 22.65
C GLY A 132 44.48 7.10 22.54
N VAL A 133 44.38 8.42 22.63
CA VAL A 133 43.12 9.14 22.37
C VAL A 133 42.66 8.90 20.93
N ALA A 134 43.56 9.03 19.97
CA ALA A 134 43.28 8.75 18.56
C ALA A 134 42.89 7.27 18.34
N ALA A 135 43.56 6.34 19.01
CA ALA A 135 43.23 4.92 18.97
C ALA A 135 41.83 4.63 19.53
N LEU A 136 41.45 5.28 20.63
CA LEU A 136 40.11 5.17 21.21
C LEU A 136 39.05 5.75 20.29
N ILE A 137 39.25 6.96 19.75
CA ILE A 137 38.31 7.59 18.80
C ILE A 137 38.10 6.69 17.58
N ASN A 138 39.18 6.11 17.04
CA ASN A 138 39.08 5.16 15.94
C ASN A 138 38.24 3.93 16.34
N GLY A 139 38.59 3.28 17.46
CA GLY A 139 37.87 2.09 17.93
C GLY A 139 36.38 2.34 18.20
N THR A 140 36.06 3.40 18.95
CA THR A 140 34.66 3.75 19.28
C THR A 140 33.88 4.19 18.05
N GLY A 141 34.51 4.94 17.13
CA GLY A 141 33.89 5.35 15.87
C GLY A 141 33.45 4.16 15.03
N PHE A 142 34.32 3.15 14.87
CA PHE A 142 33.96 1.94 14.11
C PHE A 142 32.93 1.06 14.82
N ILE A 143 32.93 0.98 16.15
CA ILE A 143 31.88 0.30 16.91
C ILE A 143 30.52 0.99 16.69
N LEU A 144 30.48 2.31 16.79
CA LEU A 144 29.25 3.09 16.55
C LEU A 144 28.76 2.92 15.11
N ILE A 145 29.65 2.99 14.12
CA ILE A 145 29.31 2.72 12.71
C ILE A 145 28.79 1.28 12.57
N GLY A 146 29.41 0.29 13.23
CA GLY A 146 28.97 -1.10 13.20
C GLY A 146 27.58 -1.35 13.80
N ILE A 147 27.11 -0.48 14.71
CA ILE A 147 25.76 -0.55 15.30
C ILE A 147 24.76 0.26 14.47
N ILE A 148 25.12 1.49 14.12
CA ILE A 148 24.25 2.45 13.43
C ILE A 148 24.01 2.03 11.98
N LEU A 149 25.04 1.55 11.28
CA LEU A 149 24.93 1.22 9.85
C LEU A 149 23.94 0.07 9.60
N PRO A 150 23.98 -1.07 10.31
CA PRO A 150 22.93 -2.07 10.18
C PRO A 150 21.56 -1.48 10.50
N SER A 151 21.41 -0.69 11.56
CA SER A 151 20.12 -0.09 11.91
C SER A 151 19.60 0.93 10.89
N LEU A 152 20.47 1.62 10.16
CA LEU A 152 20.09 2.53 9.07
C LEU A 152 19.74 1.76 7.80
N LEU A 153 20.40 0.62 7.55
CA LEU A 153 20.18 -0.23 6.39
C LEU A 153 18.97 -1.16 6.56
N THR A 154 18.69 -1.61 7.78
CA THR A 154 17.54 -2.44 8.11
C THR A 154 16.42 -1.55 8.67
N ASN A 155 15.31 -1.41 7.96
CA ASN A 155 14.10 -0.92 8.62
C ASN A 155 13.61 -2.04 9.55
N TRP A 156 13.53 -1.77 10.85
CA TRP A 156 13.14 -2.76 11.87
C TRP A 156 11.68 -3.21 11.73
N SER A 157 10.88 -2.50 10.93
CA SER A 157 9.52 -2.88 10.56
C SER A 157 9.52 -3.76 9.31
N THR A 158 8.60 -4.73 9.26
CA THR A 158 8.30 -5.49 8.04
C THR A 158 7.84 -4.53 6.96
N LEU A 159 8.74 -4.10 6.08
CA LEU A 159 8.36 -3.24 4.97
C LEU A 159 7.49 -4.04 4.01
N PHE A 160 6.25 -3.58 3.83
CA PHE A 160 5.48 -3.96 2.66
C PHE A 160 6.13 -3.31 1.46
N VAL A 161 6.90 -4.09 0.71
CA VAL A 161 7.38 -3.67 -0.59
C VAL A 161 6.22 -3.89 -1.56
N LYS A 162 5.62 -2.80 -2.02
CA LYS A 162 4.62 -2.84 -3.10
C LYS A 162 5.36 -3.16 -4.40
N SER A 163 4.83 -4.09 -5.21
CA SER A 163 5.36 -4.30 -6.56
C SER A 163 5.29 -3.01 -7.35
N LYS A 164 6.20 -2.82 -8.33
CA LYS A 164 6.07 -1.78 -9.36
C LYS A 164 4.64 -1.79 -9.86
N LEU A 165 3.91 -0.70 -9.63
CA LEU A 165 2.69 -0.46 -10.37
C LEU A 165 3.10 -0.57 -11.83
N MET A 166 2.67 -1.63 -12.51
CA MET A 166 2.91 -1.75 -13.93
C MET A 166 2.43 -0.44 -14.59
N PRO A 167 2.99 0.05 -15.70
CA PRO A 167 2.53 1.32 -16.29
C PRO A 167 1.02 1.36 -16.59
N TYR A 168 0.35 0.21 -16.62
CA TYR A 168 -1.11 0.06 -16.71
C TYR A 168 -1.84 0.10 -15.35
N CYS A 169 -1.14 -0.10 -14.24
CA CYS A 169 -1.61 0.08 -12.87
C CYS A 169 -1.09 1.41 -12.26
N ASP A 170 0.01 2.00 -12.78
CA ASP A 170 0.52 3.35 -12.48
C ASP A 170 -0.35 4.42 -13.15
N ILE A 171 -1.65 4.20 -13.05
CA ILE A 171 -2.53 5.33 -12.94
C ILE A 171 -2.27 5.80 -11.52
N ARG A 172 -1.40 6.80 -11.34
CA ARG A 172 -1.30 7.55 -10.08
C ARG A 172 -2.70 7.63 -9.51
N LEU A 173 -2.97 7.20 -8.29
CA LEU A 173 -4.35 7.21 -7.79
C LEU A 173 -4.98 8.63 -7.82
N GLY A 174 -4.16 9.70 -7.93
CA GLY A 174 -4.62 11.07 -8.23
C GLY A 174 -4.92 11.40 -9.71
N SER A 175 -4.64 10.48 -10.63
CA SER A 175 -5.01 10.50 -12.06
C SER A 175 -6.12 9.49 -12.38
N ILE A 176 -6.42 8.50 -11.52
CA ILE A 176 -7.63 7.66 -11.64
C ILE A 176 -8.89 8.51 -11.46
N SER A 177 -8.86 9.49 -10.56
CA SER A 177 -9.96 10.46 -10.42
C SER A 177 -10.17 11.33 -11.67
N LYS A 178 -9.14 11.46 -12.52
CA LYS A 178 -9.24 12.14 -13.83
C LYS A 178 -9.46 11.20 -15.00
N LEU A 179 -9.23 9.89 -14.83
CA LEU A 179 -9.63 8.92 -15.84
C LEU A 179 -11.15 8.98 -15.89
N ARG A 180 -11.68 9.48 -17.00
CA ARG A 180 -13.13 9.52 -17.19
C ARG A 180 -13.61 8.07 -17.07
N HIS A 181 -14.76 7.85 -16.44
CA HIS A 181 -15.42 6.53 -16.31
C HIS A 181 -15.30 5.64 -17.58
N LYS A 182 -15.29 6.25 -18.78
CA LYS A 182 -15.03 5.59 -20.07
C LYS A 182 -13.74 4.77 -20.12
N GLU A 183 -12.65 5.29 -19.56
CA GLU A 183 -11.33 4.65 -19.55
C GLU A 183 -11.27 3.52 -18.52
N MET A 184 -11.95 3.66 -17.37
CA MET A 184 -12.07 2.56 -16.40
C MET A 184 -12.82 1.37 -17.00
N TYR A 185 -13.94 1.59 -17.69
CA TYR A 185 -14.66 0.54 -18.38
C TYR A 185 -13.80 -0.12 -19.45
N ALA A 186 -13.14 0.67 -20.31
CA ALA A 186 -12.27 0.15 -21.35
C ALA A 186 -11.11 -0.67 -20.77
N TYR A 187 -10.54 -0.22 -19.65
CA TYR A 187 -9.48 -0.92 -18.93
C TYR A 187 -9.97 -2.23 -18.30
N ALA A 188 -11.10 -2.21 -17.58
CA ALA A 188 -11.70 -3.39 -16.98
C ALA A 188 -12.04 -4.43 -18.05
N ASN A 189 -12.62 -4.00 -19.17
CA ASN A 189 -12.90 -4.86 -20.31
C ASN A 189 -11.60 -5.43 -20.90
N ALA A 190 -10.58 -4.61 -21.16
CA ALA A 190 -9.29 -5.08 -21.69
C ALA A 190 -8.62 -6.09 -20.75
N LYS A 191 -8.72 -5.89 -19.42
CA LYS A 191 -8.20 -6.84 -18.43
C LYS A 191 -8.99 -8.14 -18.39
N TYR A 192 -10.31 -8.07 -18.47
CA TYR A 192 -11.15 -9.26 -18.58
C TYR A 192 -10.81 -10.05 -19.85
N GLU A 193 -10.68 -9.36 -20.98
CA GLU A 193 -10.29 -9.93 -22.26
C GLU A 193 -8.89 -10.58 -22.23
N GLN A 194 -7.95 -9.92 -21.56
CA GLN A 194 -6.58 -10.41 -21.41
C GLN A 194 -6.50 -11.64 -20.51
N CYS A 195 -7.22 -11.64 -19.37
CA CYS A 195 -7.00 -12.62 -18.31
C CYS A 195 -8.04 -13.75 -18.27
N TRP A 196 -9.27 -13.53 -18.73
CA TRP A 196 -10.39 -14.43 -18.46
C TRP A 196 -11.28 -14.75 -19.65
N ASN A 197 -11.16 -14.04 -20.79
CA ASN A 197 -11.92 -14.43 -21.97
C ASN A 197 -11.42 -15.76 -22.55
N ARG A 198 -12.29 -16.77 -22.53
CA ARG A 198 -12.02 -18.13 -23.00
C ARG A 198 -11.70 -18.20 -24.49
N THR A 199 -12.18 -17.27 -25.31
CA THR A 199 -11.93 -17.29 -26.76
C THR A 199 -10.51 -16.84 -27.12
N THR A 200 -9.91 -15.97 -26.32
CA THR A 200 -8.54 -15.47 -26.44
C THR A 200 -7.52 -16.30 -25.65
N TYR A 201 -7.99 -17.31 -24.91
CA TYR A 201 -7.21 -18.16 -23.99
C TYR A 201 -6.31 -19.18 -24.73
N LYS A 202 -5.52 -18.72 -25.69
CA LYS A 202 -4.34 -19.45 -26.18
C LYS A 202 -3.13 -18.97 -25.38
N PHE A 203 -2.81 -19.70 -24.31
CA PHE A 203 -1.47 -19.84 -23.73
C PHE A 203 -0.58 -18.60 -23.82
N ILE A 204 -0.88 -17.55 -23.04
CA ILE A 204 0.14 -16.58 -22.67
C ILE A 204 0.47 -16.85 -21.20
N GLU A 205 1.38 -17.81 -20.97
CA GLU A 205 1.96 -18.14 -19.65
C GLU A 205 2.61 -16.93 -18.98
N ASP A 206 2.89 -15.86 -19.74
CA ASP A 206 3.55 -14.63 -19.28
C ASP A 206 2.61 -13.42 -19.10
N SER A 207 1.29 -13.61 -19.16
CA SER A 207 0.33 -12.48 -19.18
C SER A 207 0.19 -11.72 -17.86
N GLY A 208 0.87 -12.14 -16.79
CA GLY A 208 0.79 -11.51 -15.47
C GLY A 208 -0.58 -11.67 -14.78
N CYS A 209 -1.46 -12.52 -15.31
CA CYS A 209 -2.75 -12.84 -14.72
C CYS A 209 -2.55 -13.93 -13.63
N SER A 210 -2.16 -13.52 -12.42
CA SER A 210 -1.92 -14.45 -11.29
C SER A 210 -3.22 -14.97 -10.65
N THR A 211 -4.34 -14.28 -10.84
CA THR A 211 -5.59 -14.59 -10.14
C THR A 211 -6.39 -15.67 -10.86
N SER A 212 -6.91 -16.63 -10.09
CA SER A 212 -7.90 -17.58 -10.58
C SER A 212 -9.09 -16.84 -11.17
N PRO A 213 -9.68 -17.30 -12.30
CA PRO A 213 -10.84 -16.67 -12.89
C PRO A 213 -11.98 -16.58 -11.87
N PRO A 214 -12.70 -15.45 -11.81
CA PRO A 214 -13.86 -15.34 -10.94
C PRO A 214 -14.88 -16.41 -11.32
N LYS A 215 -15.45 -17.08 -10.31
CA LYS A 215 -16.55 -18.03 -10.53
C LYS A 215 -17.83 -17.23 -10.64
N ILE A 216 -18.38 -17.19 -11.85
CA ILE A 216 -19.69 -16.59 -12.12
C ILE A 216 -20.74 -17.69 -12.00
N GLY A 217 -21.74 -17.47 -11.16
CA GLY A 217 -22.84 -18.38 -10.95
C GLY A 217 -24.15 -17.64 -10.70
N VAL A 218 -25.27 -18.35 -10.84
CA VAL A 218 -26.57 -17.86 -10.41
C VAL A 218 -26.71 -18.17 -8.92
N ALA A 219 -27.06 -17.16 -8.12
CA ALA A 219 -27.26 -17.36 -6.68
C ALA A 219 -28.41 -18.34 -6.44
N THR A 220 -28.29 -19.14 -5.38
CA THR A 220 -29.43 -19.86 -4.81
C THR A 220 -30.22 -19.00 -3.82
N SER A 221 -29.67 -17.86 -3.39
CA SER A 221 -30.30 -16.93 -2.46
C SER A 221 -31.15 -15.90 -3.19
N ASP A 222 -32.11 -15.34 -2.47
CA ASP A 222 -32.91 -14.21 -2.92
C ASP A 222 -32.05 -12.95 -3.10
N CYS A 223 -32.63 -11.95 -3.75
CA CYS A 223 -32.05 -10.63 -3.92
C CYS A 223 -31.63 -10.03 -2.56
N PRO A 224 -30.41 -9.46 -2.44
CA PRO A 224 -29.85 -9.07 -1.15
C PRO A 224 -30.39 -7.74 -0.59
N PHE A 225 -31.31 -7.09 -1.30
CA PHE A 225 -31.85 -5.79 -0.96
C PHE A 225 -33.26 -5.91 -0.36
N HIS A 226 -33.83 -4.76 0.04
CA HIS A 226 -35.22 -4.72 0.46
C HIS A 226 -36.16 -5.21 -0.67
N PRO A 227 -37.28 -5.91 -0.36
CA PRO A 227 -38.20 -6.44 -1.38
C PRO A 227 -38.72 -5.40 -2.37
N GLU A 228 -38.89 -4.15 -1.95
CA GLU A 228 -39.31 -3.05 -2.84
C GLU A 228 -38.27 -2.65 -3.89
N VAL A 229 -37.00 -2.96 -3.63
CA VAL A 229 -35.88 -2.71 -4.54
C VAL A 229 -35.63 -3.92 -5.43
N CYS A 230 -35.96 -5.12 -4.97
CA CYS A 230 -35.76 -6.33 -5.74
C CYS A 230 -36.83 -6.48 -6.84
N MET A 231 -36.40 -6.79 -8.07
CA MET A 231 -37.34 -7.17 -9.11
C MET A 231 -37.83 -8.60 -8.89
N ASN A 232 -39.16 -8.80 -8.92
CA ASN A 232 -39.76 -10.12 -8.79
C ASN A 232 -39.25 -11.08 -9.89
N GLU A 233 -39.19 -12.37 -9.56
CA GLU A 233 -38.83 -13.44 -10.51
C GLU A 233 -37.42 -13.38 -11.09
N THR A 234 -36.59 -12.43 -10.64
CA THR A 234 -35.17 -12.36 -11.02
C THR A 234 -34.29 -13.05 -9.99
N LYS A 235 -33.31 -13.84 -10.48
CA LYS A 235 -32.29 -14.46 -9.62
C LYS A 235 -31.02 -13.62 -9.63
N PRO A 236 -30.40 -13.35 -8.48
CA PRO A 236 -29.15 -12.61 -8.47
C PRO A 236 -28.01 -13.41 -9.09
N ILE A 237 -27.04 -12.69 -9.64
CA ILE A 237 -25.77 -13.22 -10.13
C ILE A 237 -24.75 -13.09 -9.01
N VAL A 238 -24.00 -14.18 -8.76
CA VAL A 238 -22.90 -14.18 -7.81
C VAL A 238 -21.59 -14.33 -8.57
N ILE A 239 -20.68 -13.40 -8.33
CA ILE A 239 -19.30 -13.42 -8.81
C ILE A 239 -18.43 -13.64 -7.58
N GLU A 240 -17.80 -14.80 -7.48
CA GLU A 240 -17.01 -15.18 -6.31
C GLU A 240 -15.57 -15.54 -6.72
N THR A 241 -14.61 -14.92 -6.04
CA THR A 241 -13.19 -15.24 -6.14
C THR A 241 -12.71 -15.67 -4.77
N LYS A 242 -12.20 -16.89 -4.64
CA LYS A 242 -11.72 -17.42 -3.36
C LYS A 242 -10.21 -17.43 -3.32
N ASP A 243 -9.68 -17.41 -2.10
CA ASP A 243 -8.27 -17.70 -1.85
C ASP A 243 -7.28 -16.74 -2.52
N ILE A 244 -7.68 -15.49 -2.69
CA ILE A 244 -6.80 -14.44 -3.21
C ILE A 244 -5.68 -14.22 -2.21
N SER A 245 -4.46 -14.63 -2.55
CA SER A 245 -3.29 -14.41 -1.72
C SER A 245 -2.77 -12.99 -1.88
N TYR A 246 -1.94 -12.53 -0.94
CA TYR A 246 -1.22 -11.26 -1.11
C TYR A 246 -0.37 -11.24 -2.38
N LYS A 247 0.17 -12.40 -2.79
CA LYS A 247 0.93 -12.53 -4.04
C LYS A 247 0.05 -12.22 -5.25
N ASP A 248 -1.20 -12.69 -5.26
CA ASP A 248 -2.14 -12.43 -6.34
C ASP A 248 -2.55 -10.95 -6.43
N MET A 249 -2.41 -10.23 -5.32
CA MET A 249 -2.58 -8.77 -5.23
C MET A 249 -1.30 -7.99 -5.54
N GLY A 250 -0.18 -8.66 -5.87
CA GLY A 250 1.12 -8.01 -6.08
C GLY A 250 1.79 -7.51 -4.79
N LEU A 251 1.41 -8.06 -3.65
CA LEU A 251 1.94 -7.69 -2.33
C LEU A 251 2.89 -8.77 -1.81
N ASN A 252 4.13 -8.37 -1.49
CA ASN A 252 5.10 -9.25 -0.82
C ASN A 252 4.83 -9.23 0.69
N SER A 253 4.08 -10.21 1.19
CA SER A 253 3.67 -10.31 2.60
C SER A 253 3.92 -11.70 3.16
N ARG A 254 4.37 -11.77 4.42
CA ARG A 254 4.57 -13.03 5.17
C ARG A 254 3.24 -13.66 5.64
N SER A 255 2.14 -12.94 5.52
CA SER A 255 0.85 -13.38 6.02
C SER A 255 0.29 -14.52 5.17
N LYS A 256 -0.15 -15.60 5.83
CA LYS A 256 -0.89 -16.72 5.21
C LYS A 256 -2.38 -16.43 5.07
N ILE A 257 -2.80 -15.20 5.35
CA ILE A 257 -4.19 -14.79 5.19
C ILE A 257 -4.47 -14.68 3.70
N THR A 258 -5.52 -15.36 3.26
CA THR A 258 -6.10 -15.23 1.93
C THR A 258 -7.43 -14.50 2.03
N ILE A 259 -7.77 -13.74 1.00
CA ILE A 259 -9.01 -12.98 0.91
C ILE A 259 -9.94 -13.70 -0.05
N SER A 260 -11.18 -13.91 0.36
CA SER A 260 -12.25 -14.32 -0.54
C SER A 260 -13.16 -13.12 -0.76
N TYR A 261 -13.53 -12.92 -2.01
CA TYR A 261 -14.32 -11.82 -2.52
C TYR A 261 -15.62 -12.37 -3.09
N ARG A 262 -16.74 -11.75 -2.76
CA ARG A 262 -18.05 -12.11 -3.29
C ARG A 262 -18.83 -10.86 -3.64
N LEU A 263 -19.27 -10.81 -4.88
CA LEU A 263 -20.17 -9.80 -5.40
C LEU A 263 -21.51 -10.45 -5.75
N THR A 264 -22.61 -9.97 -5.17
CA THR A 264 -23.96 -10.45 -5.45
C THR A 264 -24.76 -9.32 -6.09
N CYS A 265 -25.12 -9.47 -7.36
CA CYS A 265 -25.79 -8.45 -8.15
C CYS A 265 -27.19 -8.89 -8.56
N SER A 266 -28.17 -7.99 -8.49
CA SER A 266 -29.55 -8.24 -8.92
C SER A 266 -30.07 -7.06 -9.74
N PRO A 267 -30.91 -7.29 -10.76
CA PRO A 267 -31.76 -6.24 -11.30
C PRO A 267 -32.57 -5.60 -10.18
N VAL A 268 -32.67 -4.27 -10.18
CA VAL A 268 -33.32 -3.51 -9.12
C VAL A 268 -34.38 -2.57 -9.66
N ASN A 269 -35.49 -2.51 -8.94
CA ASN A 269 -36.55 -1.55 -9.15
C ASN A 269 -36.07 -0.17 -8.73
N LEU A 270 -36.10 0.78 -9.67
CA LEU A 270 -35.67 2.16 -9.43
C LEU A 270 -36.77 3.03 -8.81
N ASP A 271 -37.98 2.49 -8.65
CA ASP A 271 -39.14 3.24 -8.20
C ASP A 271 -38.98 3.95 -6.82
N PRO A 272 -38.23 3.40 -5.85
CA PRO A 272 -37.97 4.09 -4.58
C PRO A 272 -36.98 5.26 -4.70
N PHE A 273 -36.21 5.34 -5.79
CA PHE A 273 -35.06 6.24 -5.95
C PHE A 273 -35.31 7.39 -6.93
N ILE A 274 -36.51 7.47 -7.52
CA ILE A 274 -36.88 8.52 -8.46
C ILE A 274 -37.89 9.46 -7.81
N TYR A 275 -37.65 10.76 -7.95
CA TYR A 275 -38.45 11.82 -7.36
C TYR A 275 -38.39 13.08 -8.24
N THR A 276 -39.37 13.96 -8.07
CA THR A 276 -39.43 15.25 -8.77
C THR A 276 -38.99 16.37 -7.81
N ARG A 277 -37.94 17.11 -8.16
CA ARG A 277 -37.46 18.28 -7.42
C ARG A 277 -37.51 19.51 -8.32
N LYS A 278 -38.26 20.56 -7.90
CA LYS A 278 -38.41 21.81 -8.67
C LYS A 278 -38.85 21.59 -10.14
N GLY A 279 -39.70 20.58 -10.39
CA GLY A 279 -40.17 20.23 -11.74
C GLY A 279 -39.20 19.37 -12.57
N GLN A 280 -38.04 19.00 -12.02
CA GLN A 280 -37.08 18.11 -12.66
C GLN A 280 -37.16 16.72 -12.05
N ASN A 281 -37.22 15.68 -12.90
CA ASN A 281 -37.19 14.30 -12.45
C ASN A 281 -35.74 13.88 -12.27
N ILE A 282 -35.45 13.26 -11.14
CA ILE A 282 -34.09 12.88 -10.77
C ILE A 282 -34.07 11.51 -10.12
N PHE A 283 -32.98 10.78 -10.38
CA PHE A 283 -32.65 9.50 -9.75
C PHE A 283 -31.53 9.72 -8.73
N SER A 284 -31.72 9.25 -7.50
CA SER A 284 -30.70 9.28 -6.44
C SER A 284 -30.83 8.06 -5.52
N ILE A 285 -29.70 7.44 -5.21
CA ILE A 285 -29.59 6.35 -4.23
C ILE A 285 -29.44 6.84 -2.78
N TYR A 286 -29.34 8.15 -2.60
CA TYR A 286 -29.23 8.79 -1.29
C TYR A 286 -30.62 9.07 -0.70
N ASP A 287 -30.69 9.06 0.62
CA ASP A 287 -31.86 9.49 1.36
C ASP A 287 -32.00 11.01 1.25
N LEU A 288 -33.13 11.44 0.69
CA LEU A 288 -33.40 12.85 0.41
C LEU A 288 -34.62 13.33 1.17
N THR A 289 -34.80 12.81 2.39
CA THR A 289 -35.86 13.26 3.29
C THR A 289 -35.92 14.78 3.28
N PRO A 290 -37.05 15.37 2.83
CA PRO A 290 -37.19 16.81 2.58
C PRO A 290 -37.21 17.67 3.85
N THR A 291 -36.97 17.06 5.01
CA THR A 291 -37.05 17.67 6.33
C THR A 291 -35.79 18.45 6.73
N GLU A 292 -34.72 18.43 5.95
CA GLU A 292 -33.55 19.29 6.20
C GLU A 292 -33.65 20.59 5.39
N PRO A 293 -34.12 21.71 6.00
CA PRO A 293 -34.28 23.00 5.32
C PRO A 293 -32.95 23.62 4.84
N ASP A 294 -31.80 23.07 5.26
CA ASP A 294 -30.47 23.55 4.90
C ASP A 294 -29.85 22.86 3.67
N PHE A 295 -30.62 22.02 2.95
CA PHE A 295 -30.22 21.46 1.63
C PHE A 295 -30.29 22.51 0.50
N ASN A 296 -29.82 23.72 0.77
CA ASN A 296 -29.74 24.86 -0.14
C ASN A 296 -28.47 24.87 -1.00
N GLY A 297 -27.59 23.87 -0.86
CA GLY A 297 -26.37 23.75 -1.67
C GLY A 297 -26.57 22.88 -2.91
N ASP A 298 -26.30 23.45 -4.09
CA ASP A 298 -26.10 22.74 -5.37
C ASP A 298 -24.96 21.70 -5.35
N SER A 299 -24.32 21.47 -4.19
CA SER A 299 -22.91 21.15 -4.20
C SER A 299 -22.53 19.67 -4.10
N PHE A 300 -23.39 18.71 -3.68
CA PHE A 300 -22.84 17.36 -3.38
C PHE A 300 -23.72 16.15 -3.68
N LEU A 301 -24.94 16.30 -4.16
CA LEU A 301 -25.77 15.13 -4.46
C LEU A 301 -25.44 14.59 -5.84
N GLN A 302 -24.93 13.36 -5.88
CA GLN A 302 -24.78 12.62 -7.13
C GLN A 302 -26.16 12.07 -7.52
N TYR A 303 -26.83 12.78 -8.41
CA TYR A 303 -28.08 12.34 -9.01
C TYR A 303 -27.97 12.32 -10.53
N SER A 304 -28.78 11.48 -11.16
CA SER A 304 -29.00 11.52 -12.60
C SER A 304 -30.26 12.30 -12.91
N ASN A 305 -30.15 13.23 -13.85
CA ASN A 305 -31.31 13.91 -14.42
C ASN A 305 -32.04 12.96 -15.35
N LEU A 306 -33.34 12.81 -15.11
CA LEU A 306 -34.23 12.06 -15.97
C LEU A 306 -35.12 13.02 -16.75
N THR A 307 -35.33 12.71 -18.01
CA THR A 307 -36.27 13.43 -18.87
C THR A 307 -37.70 13.18 -18.40
N THR A 308 -37.94 12.02 -17.79
CA THR A 308 -39.25 11.52 -17.37
C THR A 308 -39.18 10.91 -15.97
N LEU A 309 -40.31 10.42 -15.43
CA LEU A 309 -40.33 9.60 -14.22
C LEU A 309 -39.98 8.12 -14.49
N ASN A 310 -39.22 7.84 -15.55
CA ASN A 310 -38.75 6.50 -15.93
C ASN A 310 -39.84 5.46 -16.26
N GLY A 311 -40.95 5.87 -16.88
CA GLY A 311 -42.06 4.97 -17.24
C GLY A 311 -41.74 3.98 -18.37
N PRO A 312 -42.56 2.93 -18.62
CA PRO A 312 -43.85 2.67 -17.99
C PRO A 312 -43.68 2.10 -16.58
N ASN A 313 -44.16 2.82 -15.57
CA ASN A 313 -44.03 2.44 -14.16
C ASN A 313 -45.12 3.14 -13.34
N LYS A 314 -44.97 3.21 -12.00
CA LYS A 314 -45.99 3.79 -11.11
C LYS A 314 -46.35 5.26 -11.39
N TRP A 315 -45.55 5.98 -12.19
CA TRP A 315 -45.75 7.41 -12.43
C TRP A 315 -46.24 7.77 -13.83
N SER A 316 -46.07 6.89 -14.82
CA SER A 316 -46.46 7.17 -16.21
C SER A 316 -46.66 5.88 -16.97
N GLU A 317 -47.68 5.83 -17.84
CA GLU A 317 -47.88 4.75 -18.82
C GLU A 317 -47.04 4.94 -20.09
N GLN A 318 -46.39 6.09 -20.24
CA GLN A 318 -45.57 6.39 -21.41
C GLN A 318 -44.17 5.78 -21.29
N SER A 319 -43.69 5.14 -22.36
CA SER A 319 -42.28 4.76 -22.50
C SER A 319 -41.38 5.99 -22.36
N SER A 320 -40.57 5.98 -21.33
CA SER A 320 -39.54 6.99 -21.14
C SER A 320 -38.38 6.82 -22.12
N GLY A 321 -38.05 5.60 -22.52
CA GLY A 321 -37.05 5.36 -23.56
C GLY A 321 -37.43 6.02 -24.90
N ARG A 322 -38.73 6.02 -25.28
CA ARG A 322 -39.20 6.76 -26.46
C ARG A 322 -39.06 8.28 -26.31
N ALA A 323 -39.22 8.82 -25.10
CA ALA A 323 -39.08 10.26 -24.86
C ALA A 323 -37.62 10.73 -25.07
N ILE A 324 -36.63 9.89 -24.74
CA ILE A 324 -35.21 10.19 -24.93
C ILE A 324 -34.86 10.39 -26.40
N LEU A 325 -35.53 9.71 -27.33
CA LEU A 325 -35.29 9.90 -28.78
C LEU A 325 -35.43 11.36 -29.22
N LYS A 326 -36.27 12.13 -28.51
CA LYS A 326 -36.49 13.56 -28.77
C LYS A 326 -35.50 14.45 -28.03
N SER A 327 -34.81 13.91 -27.02
CA SER A 327 -33.82 14.65 -26.26
C SER A 327 -32.53 14.76 -27.07
N ARG A 328 -31.86 15.91 -27.00
CA ARG A 328 -30.53 16.12 -27.60
C ARG A 328 -29.40 15.70 -26.66
N ILE A 329 -29.73 15.01 -25.57
CA ILE A 329 -28.75 14.61 -24.58
C ILE A 329 -28.00 13.41 -25.17
N ASP A 330 -26.76 13.63 -25.57
CA ASP A 330 -25.84 12.54 -25.86
C ASP A 330 -25.48 11.92 -24.51
N PRO A 331 -25.94 10.69 -24.18
CA PRO A 331 -25.56 10.04 -22.95
C PRO A 331 -24.09 9.68 -23.09
N GLY A 332 -23.21 10.58 -22.68
CA GLY A 332 -21.76 10.44 -22.86
C GLY A 332 -21.19 9.13 -22.29
N LEU A 333 -21.97 8.43 -21.46
CA LEU A 333 -21.71 7.09 -20.95
C LEU A 333 -23.04 6.30 -20.81
N PRO A 334 -23.17 5.10 -21.41
CA PRO A 334 -24.34 4.26 -21.21
C PRO A 334 -24.36 3.59 -19.84
N VAL A 335 -23.23 3.50 -19.13
CA VAL A 335 -23.14 2.88 -17.81
C VAL A 335 -22.55 3.86 -16.80
N ILE A 336 -23.20 4.01 -15.65
CA ILE A 336 -22.74 4.85 -14.54
C ILE A 336 -22.72 4.02 -13.25
N VAL A 337 -21.70 4.21 -12.42
CA VAL A 337 -21.55 3.53 -11.12
C VAL A 337 -21.87 4.50 -9.98
N TYR A 338 -22.73 4.09 -9.04
CA TYR A 338 -23.06 4.84 -7.83
C TYR A 338 -22.69 4.08 -6.56
N PRO A 339 -22.18 4.73 -5.50
CA PRO A 339 -21.78 6.13 -5.49
C PRO A 339 -20.61 6.36 -6.45
N MET A 340 -20.59 7.49 -7.15
CA MET A 340 -19.42 7.88 -7.93
C MET A 340 -18.30 8.18 -6.94
N THR A 341 -17.26 7.35 -6.93
CA THR A 341 -16.10 7.54 -6.05
C THR A 341 -15.18 8.61 -6.63
N ASP A 342 -15.62 9.86 -6.75
CA ASP A 342 -14.68 10.96 -6.91
C ASP A 342 -14.12 11.31 -5.53
N ARG A 343 -12.80 11.09 -5.37
CA ARG A 343 -12.09 11.06 -4.07
C ARG A 343 -12.25 12.34 -3.26
N VAL A 344 -12.59 13.46 -3.89
CA VAL A 344 -12.75 14.74 -3.20
C VAL A 344 -14.02 14.75 -2.32
N ILE A 345 -14.99 13.87 -2.58
CA ILE A 345 -16.31 13.90 -1.92
C ILE A 345 -16.51 12.66 -1.01
N ALA A 346 -15.80 11.56 -1.25
CA ALA A 346 -16.00 10.30 -0.52
C ALA A 346 -15.66 10.37 0.98
N GLU A 347 -14.82 11.31 1.43
CA GLU A 347 -14.48 11.47 2.85
C GLU A 347 -15.58 12.18 3.66
N GLU A 348 -16.52 12.89 2.99
CA GLU A 348 -17.55 13.69 3.66
C GLU A 348 -18.96 13.10 3.60
N ILE A 349 -19.23 12.12 2.72
CA ILE A 349 -20.55 11.49 2.65
C ILE A 349 -20.68 10.48 3.80
N PRO A 350 -21.52 10.72 4.83
CA PRO A 350 -21.69 9.77 5.91
C PRO A 350 -22.25 8.47 5.35
N LYS A 351 -21.77 7.31 5.82
CA LYS A 351 -22.28 5.96 5.44
C LYS A 351 -23.81 5.82 5.65
N TYR A 352 -24.41 6.72 6.43
CA TYR A 352 -25.84 6.85 6.69
C TYR A 352 -26.62 7.64 5.65
N SER A 353 -25.99 8.14 4.58
CA SER A 353 -26.66 8.91 3.54
C SER A 353 -27.39 8.05 2.50
N PHE A 354 -27.13 6.74 2.42
CA PHE A 354 -27.87 5.87 1.52
C PHE A 354 -29.33 5.75 1.93
N HIS A 355 -30.20 5.63 0.93
CA HIS A 355 -31.61 5.32 1.11
C HIS A 355 -31.78 4.06 1.98
N LEU A 356 -32.77 4.06 2.88
CA LEU A 356 -32.97 3.00 3.89
C LEU A 356 -32.99 1.59 3.27
N PHE A 357 -33.61 1.45 2.10
CA PHE A 357 -33.72 0.16 1.40
C PHE A 357 -32.42 -0.40 0.82
N LEU A 358 -31.35 0.41 0.79
CA LEU A 358 -30.03 -0.01 0.34
C LEU A 358 -29.09 -0.36 1.49
N ARG A 359 -29.53 -0.16 2.73
CA ARG A 359 -28.68 -0.41 3.90
C ARG A 359 -28.64 -1.90 4.20
N VAL A 360 -27.55 -2.54 3.79
CA VAL A 360 -27.27 -3.93 4.14
C VAL A 360 -26.22 -3.98 5.24
N PRO A 361 -26.51 -4.58 6.41
CA PRO A 361 -25.47 -4.80 7.41
C PRO A 361 -24.40 -5.73 6.83
N ASP A 362 -23.13 -5.40 7.05
CA ASP A 362 -21.97 -6.22 6.68
C ASP A 362 -21.67 -6.35 5.17
N GLY A 363 -22.03 -5.35 4.35
CA GLY A 363 -21.53 -5.26 2.98
C GLY A 363 -21.49 -3.84 2.42
N GLU A 364 -20.78 -3.69 1.31
CA GLU A 364 -20.73 -2.45 0.54
C GLU A 364 -21.70 -2.54 -0.64
N VAL A 365 -22.47 -1.49 -0.86
CA VAL A 365 -23.52 -1.46 -1.89
C VAL A 365 -23.17 -0.43 -2.94
N PHE A 366 -23.26 -0.85 -4.21
CA PHE A 366 -23.14 0.05 -5.34
C PHE A 366 -24.13 -0.32 -6.44
N PHE A 367 -24.46 0.65 -7.29
CA PHE A 367 -25.42 0.51 -8.38
C PHE A 367 -24.71 0.73 -9.71
N LEU A 368 -24.99 -0.13 -10.68
CA LEU A 368 -24.61 0.03 -12.08
C LEU A 368 -25.87 0.45 -12.82
N THR A 369 -26.01 1.73 -13.17
CA THR A 369 -27.14 2.20 -13.97
C THR A 369 -26.81 2.13 -15.45
N TYR A 370 -27.80 1.75 -16.24
CA TYR A 370 -27.73 1.76 -17.70
C TYR A 370 -28.67 2.83 -18.25
N HIS A 371 -28.10 3.82 -18.94
CA HIS A 371 -28.83 4.92 -19.58
C HIS A 371 -29.05 4.60 -21.06
N PHE A 372 -30.30 4.46 -21.46
CA PHE A 372 -30.63 4.24 -22.86
C PHE A 372 -30.40 5.52 -23.67
N GLY A 373 -29.75 5.37 -24.83
CA GLY A 373 -29.48 6.50 -25.71
C GLY A 373 -30.47 6.62 -26.85
N PRO A 374 -30.44 7.76 -27.58
CA PRO A 374 -31.35 7.99 -28.71
C PRO A 374 -31.14 7.02 -29.88
N LYS A 375 -30.08 6.19 -29.84
CA LYS A 375 -29.76 5.15 -30.83
C LYS A 375 -30.03 3.73 -30.33
N SER A 376 -30.64 3.58 -29.14
CA SER A 376 -30.96 2.27 -28.56
C SER A 376 -32.32 1.80 -29.07
N TYR A 377 -32.33 1.20 -30.27
CA TYR A 377 -33.51 0.58 -30.87
C TYR A 377 -33.24 -0.86 -31.27
N TYR A 378 -34.29 -1.67 -31.30
CA TYR A 378 -34.24 -3.10 -31.54
C TYR A 378 -35.20 -3.49 -32.66
N THR A 379 -34.90 -4.57 -33.38
CA THR A 379 -35.74 -5.07 -34.48
C THR A 379 -36.80 -6.07 -34.03
N TYR A 380 -36.76 -6.48 -32.77
CA TYR A 380 -37.68 -7.41 -32.12
C TYR A 380 -37.91 -6.95 -30.67
N PRO A 381 -39.03 -7.35 -30.04
CA PRO A 381 -39.27 -7.02 -28.64
C PRO A 381 -38.27 -7.75 -27.75
N ILE A 382 -37.80 -7.08 -26.69
CA ILE A 382 -36.88 -7.65 -25.71
C ILE A 382 -37.56 -7.68 -24.36
N ASP A 383 -37.65 -8.88 -23.78
CA ASP A 383 -38.17 -9.11 -22.44
C ASP A 383 -37.01 -9.48 -21.51
N ASP A 384 -36.26 -8.45 -21.11
CA ASP A 384 -35.12 -8.57 -20.20
C ASP A 384 -35.28 -7.52 -19.08
N PRO A 385 -35.12 -7.88 -17.80
CA PRO A 385 -35.32 -6.95 -16.68
C PRO A 385 -34.43 -5.69 -16.72
N ILE A 386 -33.31 -5.74 -17.43
CA ILE A 386 -32.36 -4.62 -17.58
C ILE A 386 -32.51 -3.95 -18.95
N PHE A 387 -32.85 -4.71 -20.00
CA PHE A 387 -32.89 -4.25 -21.40
C PHE A 387 -34.25 -4.33 -22.07
N SER A 388 -35.34 -4.15 -21.32
CA SER A 388 -36.68 -4.34 -21.85
C SER A 388 -37.03 -3.32 -22.95
N ALA A 389 -37.64 -3.81 -24.02
CA ALA A 389 -38.07 -3.00 -25.16
C ALA A 389 -39.30 -3.63 -25.81
N HIS A 390 -40.48 -3.17 -25.42
CA HIS A 390 -41.76 -3.73 -25.89
C HIS A 390 -42.53 -2.78 -26.80
N ILE A 391 -42.17 -1.49 -26.82
CA ILE A 391 -42.95 -0.46 -27.48
C ILE A 391 -42.43 -0.23 -28.90
N GLN A 392 -43.21 -0.68 -29.87
CA GLN A 392 -42.93 -0.56 -31.30
C GLN A 392 -43.32 0.82 -31.85
N ASP A 393 -42.45 1.41 -32.67
CA ASP A 393 -42.75 2.64 -33.40
C ASP A 393 -43.33 2.41 -34.80
N SER A 394 -43.64 3.51 -35.51
CA SER A 394 -44.15 3.47 -36.89
C SER A 394 -43.17 2.86 -37.89
N SER A 395 -41.88 2.82 -37.56
CA SER A 395 -40.81 2.25 -38.36
C SER A 395 -40.58 0.76 -38.05
N ARG A 396 -41.44 0.16 -37.21
CA ARG A 396 -41.34 -1.22 -36.70
C ARG A 396 -40.13 -1.49 -35.82
N LEU A 397 -39.51 -0.45 -35.27
CA LEU A 397 -38.42 -0.56 -34.31
C LEU A 397 -38.97 -0.52 -32.88
N TYR A 398 -38.40 -1.33 -32.01
CA TYR A 398 -38.71 -1.36 -30.59
C TYR A 398 -37.75 -0.45 -29.84
N HIS A 399 -38.30 0.33 -28.92
CA HIS A 399 -37.53 1.24 -28.07
C HIS A 399 -37.50 0.72 -26.65
N ALA A 400 -36.45 1.08 -25.92
CA ALA A 400 -36.37 0.79 -24.49
C ALA A 400 -37.64 1.24 -23.77
N ASP A 401 -38.17 0.41 -22.88
CA ASP A 401 -39.36 0.79 -22.15
C ASP A 401 -39.05 1.97 -21.24
N VAL A 402 -37.93 1.87 -20.51
CA VAL A 402 -37.48 2.85 -19.52
C VAL A 402 -36.25 3.66 -19.98
N GLU A 403 -36.01 4.79 -19.33
CA GLU A 403 -34.89 5.72 -19.60
C GLU A 403 -33.60 5.26 -18.95
N ILE A 404 -33.72 4.72 -17.75
CA ILE A 404 -32.64 4.18 -16.94
C ILE A 404 -33.07 2.85 -16.33
N THR A 405 -32.22 1.84 -16.41
CA THR A 405 -32.30 0.62 -15.59
C THR A 405 -31.10 0.55 -14.67
N ALA A 406 -31.13 -0.35 -13.68
CA ALA A 406 -29.97 -0.57 -12.84
C ALA A 406 -29.83 -2.01 -12.36
N ILE A 407 -28.59 -2.33 -12.03
CA ILE A 407 -28.20 -3.52 -11.28
C ILE A 407 -27.64 -3.04 -9.95
N GLY A 408 -28.25 -3.47 -8.84
CA GLY A 408 -27.70 -3.27 -7.52
C GLY A 408 -26.74 -4.41 -7.20
N CYS A 409 -25.56 -4.09 -6.68
CA CYS A 409 -24.56 -5.07 -6.27
C CYS A 409 -24.19 -4.91 -4.80
N LEU A 410 -24.09 -6.04 -4.11
CA LEU A 410 -23.62 -6.16 -2.74
C LEU A 410 -22.26 -6.85 -2.73
N GLU A 411 -21.26 -6.12 -2.27
CA GLU A 411 -19.87 -6.55 -2.15
C GLU A 411 -19.56 -6.99 -0.72
N LYS A 412 -18.92 -8.16 -0.60
CA LYS A 412 -18.50 -8.75 0.67
C LYS A 412 -17.14 -9.42 0.55
N TYR A 413 -16.40 -9.38 1.65
CA TYR A 413 -15.08 -9.95 1.81
C TYR A 413 -15.09 -10.96 2.97
N GLN A 414 -14.25 -11.98 2.85
CA GLN A 414 -14.01 -12.96 3.89
C GLN A 414 -12.51 -13.22 4.00
N TYR A 415 -11.96 -13.13 5.21
CA TYR A 415 -10.56 -13.38 5.46
C TYR A 415 -10.39 -14.80 5.99
N CYS A 416 -9.51 -15.57 5.35
CA CYS A 416 -9.24 -16.95 5.71
C CYS A 416 -7.78 -17.12 6.11
N LEU A 417 -7.55 -17.77 7.25
CA LEU A 417 -6.23 -18.21 7.69
C LEU A 417 -6.09 -19.71 7.41
N ASN A 418 -5.13 -20.05 6.57
CA ASN A 418 -4.75 -21.43 6.30
C ASN A 418 -3.69 -21.87 7.34
N SER A 419 -4.11 -22.66 8.32
CA SER A 419 -3.25 -23.26 9.35
C SER A 419 -3.00 -24.74 9.08
N GLU A 420 -1.97 -25.33 9.70
CA GLU A 420 -1.71 -26.78 9.61
C GLU A 420 -2.88 -27.60 10.16
N THR A 421 -3.61 -27.06 11.14
CA THR A 421 -4.79 -27.67 11.74
C THR A 421 -6.08 -27.50 10.93
N GLY A 422 -6.03 -26.77 9.81
CA GLY A 422 -7.18 -26.53 8.94
C GLY A 422 -7.36 -25.06 8.55
N ARG A 423 -8.44 -24.80 7.81
CA ARG A 423 -8.80 -23.47 7.31
C ARG A 423 -9.85 -22.84 8.22
N SER A 424 -9.54 -21.68 8.77
CA SER A 424 -10.47 -20.87 9.56
C SER A 424 -10.76 -19.57 8.84
N CYS A 425 -12.02 -19.23 8.63
CA CYS A 425 -12.43 -18.01 7.94
C CYS A 425 -13.33 -17.14 8.83
N THR A 426 -13.25 -15.83 8.66
CA THR A 426 -14.21 -14.89 9.24
C THR A 426 -15.60 -15.09 8.62
N ASN A 427 -16.62 -14.45 9.18
CA ASN A 427 -17.86 -14.25 8.43
C ASN A 427 -17.60 -13.31 7.23
N TRP A 428 -18.54 -13.31 6.29
CA TRP A 428 -18.55 -12.34 5.19
C TRP A 428 -18.90 -10.96 5.73
N VAL A 429 -18.04 -9.98 5.47
CA VAL A 429 -18.12 -8.59 5.97
C VAL A 429 -17.80 -7.58 4.87
N SER A 430 -18.13 -6.30 5.08
CA SER A 430 -17.77 -5.18 4.20
C SER A 430 -16.29 -4.85 4.26
#